data_AF-A0A432GHV1-F1
#
_entry.id   AF-A0A432GHV1-F1
#
_cell.length_a   1.000
_cell.length_b   1.000
_cell.length_c   1.000
_cell.angle_alpha   90.00
_cell.angle_beta   90.00
_cell.angle_gamma   90.00
#
_symmetry.space_group_name_H-M   'P 1'
#
loop_
_entity.id
_entity.type
_entity.pdbx_description
1 polymer ?
#
loop_
_entity_poly.entity_id
_entity_poly.type
_entity_poly.pdbx_seq_one_letter_code
_entity_poly.pdbx_strand_id
1 'polypeptide(L)' 'MINYEKEYQNSRNVCGEPFPEIVEFFENYDDECATVLDSGCGQGRDALFIARKGHSVLGVDTA' A
#
# COMPACT_ATOMS: atom_id res chain seq x y z
N MET A 1 -21.77 6.19 -2.59
CA MET A 1 -20.51 5.48 -2.85
C MET A 1 -19.49 6.52 -3.26
N ILE A 2 -18.27 6.48 -2.72
CA ILE A 2 -17.21 7.44 -3.07
C ILE A 2 -16.72 7.10 -4.50
N ASN A 3 -16.44 8.13 -5.31
CA ASN A 3 -15.82 7.96 -6.61
C ASN A 3 -14.28 8.03 -6.44
N TYR A 4 -13.65 6.88 -6.26
CA TYR A 4 -12.21 6.79 -6.00
C TYR A 4 -11.35 7.23 -7.18
N GLU A 5 -11.77 6.99 -8.43
CA GLU A 5 -11.09 7.47 -9.64
C GLU A 5 -10.89 8.99 -9.57
N LYS A 6 -11.94 9.72 -9.18
CA LYS A 6 -11.90 11.18 -9.03
C LYS A 6 -11.04 11.61 -7.85
N GLU A 7 -11.16 10.93 -6.71
CA GLU A 7 -10.37 11.27 -5.53
C GLU A 7 -8.86 11.07 -5.77
N TYR A 8 -8.46 9.99 -6.42
CA TYR A 8 -7.05 9.71 -6.72
C TYR A 8 -6.44 10.71 -7.71
N GLN A 9 -7.25 11.39 -8.53
CA GLN A 9 -6.78 12.44 -9.43
C GLN A 9 -6.54 13.79 -8.73
N ASN A 10 -7.14 14.02 -7.55
CA ASN A 10 -7.03 15.30 -6.85
C ASN A 10 -5.59 15.59 -6.38
N SER A 11 -4.83 14.55 -6.00
CA SER A 11 -3.42 14.65 -5.62
C SER A 11 -2.76 13.28 -5.71
N ARG A 12 -1.43 13.23 -5.85
CA ARG A 12 -0.66 11.98 -5.83
C ARG A 12 -0.56 11.31 -4.46
N ASN A 13 -1.02 11.96 -3.39
CA ASN A 13 -0.92 11.46 -2.01
C ASN A 13 -2.22 11.65 -1.21
N VAL A 14 -3.37 11.37 -1.81
CA VAL A 14 -4.67 11.44 -1.11
C VAL A 14 -4.79 10.36 -0.05
N CYS A 15 -4.22 9.17 -0.30
CA CYS A 15 -4.20 8.08 0.67
C CYS A 15 -3.29 8.35 1.89
N GLY A 16 -2.34 9.29 1.78
CA GLY A 16 -1.43 9.68 2.85
C GLY A 16 -0.33 8.65 3.14
N GLU A 17 0.24 8.78 4.34
CA GLU A 17 1.28 7.87 4.84
C GLU A 17 0.74 6.45 5.09
N PRO A 18 1.61 5.42 5.09
CA PRO A 18 1.22 4.04 5.41
C PRO A 18 0.52 3.93 6.76
N PHE A 19 -0.32 2.91 6.91
CA PHE A 19 -0.95 2.67 8.21
C PHE A 19 0.08 2.28 9.27
N PRO A 20 0.04 2.87 10.48
CA PRO A 20 0.97 2.54 11.55
C PRO A 20 1.03 1.05 11.89
N GLU A 21 -0.10 0.35 11.81
CA GLU A 21 -0.20 -1.09 12.09
C GLU A 21 0.52 -1.94 11.03
N ILE A 22 0.49 -1.50 9.77
CA ILE A 22 1.24 -2.14 8.67
C ILE A 22 2.74 -1.86 8.85
N VAL A 23 3.10 -0.63 9.24
CA VAL A 23 4.49 -0.29 9.55
C VAL A 23 5.01 -1.15 10.69
N GLU A 24 4.30 -1.21 11.81
CA GLU A 24 4.69 -2.01 12.98
C GLU A 24 4.83 -3.49 12.62
N PHE A 25 3.90 -4.05 11.83
CA PHE A 25 3.99 -5.43 11.38
C PHE A 25 5.27 -5.70 10.59
N PHE A 26 5.54 -4.93 9.53
CA PHE A 26 6.70 -5.15 8.65
C PHE A 26 8.04 -4.70 9.25
N GLU A 27 8.05 -3.89 10.31
CA GLU A 27 9.25 -3.64 11.11
C GLU A 27 9.64 -4.84 11.98
N ASN A 28 8.68 -5.70 12.34
CA ASN A 28 8.90 -6.90 13.16
C ASN A 28 8.74 -8.21 12.36
N TYR A 29 8.64 -8.12 11.03
CA TYR A 29 8.47 -9.28 10.17
C TYR A 29 9.83 -9.79 9.70
N ASP A 30 10.22 -10.98 10.15
CA ASP A 30 11.57 -11.52 9.98
C ASP A 30 11.84 -12.12 8.58
N ASP A 31 10.81 -12.45 7.81
CA ASP A 31 10.99 -13.07 6.49
C ASP A 31 11.43 -12.05 5.45
N GLU A 32 12.64 -12.24 4.92
CA GLU A 32 13.11 -11.44 3.78
C GLU A 32 12.38 -11.83 2.49
N CYS A 33 12.17 -10.87 1.59
CA CYS A 33 11.67 -11.11 0.22
C CYS A 33 10.29 -11.79 0.12
N ALA A 34 9.41 -11.67 1.12
CA ALA A 34 8.04 -12.18 1.04
C ALA A 34 7.26 -11.68 -0.19
N THR A 35 6.25 -12.45 -0.60
CA THR A 35 5.28 -12.07 -1.64
C THR A 35 3.98 -11.62 -0.98
N VAL A 36 3.56 -10.38 -1.25
CA VAL A 36 2.44 -9.72 -0.57
C VAL A 36 1.36 -9.32 -1.59
N LEU A 37 0.10 -9.54 -1.24
CA LEU A 37 -1.07 -9.02 -1.97
C LEU A 37 -1.64 -7.82 -1.20
N ASP A 38 -1.66 -6.65 -1.84
CA ASP A 38 -2.33 -5.45 -1.33
C ASP A 38 -3.65 -5.24 -2.09
N SER A 39 -4.76 -5.61 -1.46
CA SER A 39 -6.10 -5.58 -2.05
C SER A 39 -6.82 -4.28 -1.71
N GLY A 40 -7.21 -3.53 -2.73
CA GLY A 40 -7.67 -2.15 -2.58
C GLY A 40 -6.51 -1.21 -2.31
N CYS A 41 -5.40 -1.39 -3.04
CA CYS A 41 -4.14 -0.68 -2.76
C CYS A 41 -4.24 0.83 -3.00
N GLY A 42 -5.28 1.30 -3.72
CA GLY A 42 -5.45 2.70 -4.10
C GLY A 42 -4.20 3.26 -4.75
N GLN A 43 -3.68 4.37 -4.21
CA GLN A 43 -2.44 5.00 -4.67
C GLN A 43 -1.16 4.31 -4.18
N GLY A 44 -1.28 3.19 -3.46
CA GLY A 44 -0.19 2.31 -3.06
C GLY A 44 0.56 2.74 -1.80
N ARG A 45 -0.10 3.43 -0.84
CA ARG A 45 0.58 3.90 0.39
C ARG A 45 1.30 2.78 1.13
N ASP A 46 0.63 1.63 1.26
CA ASP A 46 1.12 0.48 2.02
C ASP A 46 1.99 -0.39 1.10
N ALA A 47 1.52 -0.71 -0.12
CA ALA A 47 2.31 -1.43 -1.12
C ALA A 47 3.71 -0.85 -1.36
N LEU A 48 3.85 0.47 -1.50
CA LEU A 48 5.14 1.11 -1.73
C LEU A 48 6.06 1.05 -0.50
N PHE A 49 5.50 1.16 0.70
CA PHE A 49 6.25 0.98 1.94
C PHE A 49 6.78 -0.46 2.05
N ILE A 50 5.91 -1.45 1.86
CA ILE A 50 6.25 -2.88 1.92
C ILE A 50 7.30 -3.25 0.85
N ALA A 51 7.16 -2.74 -0.37
CA ALA A 51 8.13 -2.97 -1.44
C ALA A 51 9.52 -2.39 -1.12
N ARG A 52 9.58 -1.22 -0.46
CA ARG A 52 10.86 -0.61 -0.02
C ARG A 52 11.56 -1.40 1.09
N LYS A 53 10.83 -2.22 1.85
CA LYS A 53 11.41 -3.17 2.81
C LYS A 53 12.01 -4.42 2.15
N GLY A 54 11.91 -4.54 0.82
CA GLY A 54 12.53 -5.62 0.04
C GLY A 54 11.57 -6.75 -0.35
N HIS A 55 10.27 -6.60 -0.08
CA HIS A 55 9.26 -7.60 -0.45
C HIS A 55 8.75 -7.38 -1.89
N SER A 56 8.23 -8.44 -2.50
CA SER A 56 7.51 -8.35 -3.77
C SER A 56 6.03 -8.11 -3.48
N VAL A 57 5.44 -7.06 -4.06
CA VAL A 57 4.05 -6.69 -3.80
C VAL A 57 3.24 -6.69 -5.09
N LEU A 58 2.11 -7.40 -5.09
CA LEU A 58 1.06 -7.28 -6.09
C LEU A 58 -0.06 -6.40 -5.51
N GLY A 59 -0.18 -5.18 -6.02
CA GLY A 59 -1.31 -4.30 -5.70
C GLY A 59 -2.46 -4.49 -6.69
N VAL A 60 -3.69 -4.57 -6.19
CA VAL A 60 -4.91 -4.58 -7.02
C VAL A 60 -5.87 -3.53 -6.51
N ASP A 61 -6.36 -2.68 -7.41
CA ASP A 61 -7.42 -1.73 -7.15
C ASP A 61 -8.37 -1.68 -8.36
N THR A 62 -9.64 -1.34 -8.15
CA THR A 62 -10.67 -1.32 -9.19
C THR A 62 -11.02 0.09 -9.68
N ALA A 63 -10.41 1.12 -9.08
CA ALA A 63 -10.64 2.53 -9.40
C ALA A 63 -9.55 3.12 -10.32
#